data_AF-A0AAW1NVB3-F1
#
_entry.id   AF-A0AAW1NVB3-F1
#
_cell.length_a   1.000
_cell.length_b   1.000
_cell.length_c   1.000
_cell.angle_alpha   90.00
_cell.angle_beta   90.00
_cell.angle_gamma   90.00
#
_symmetry.space_group_name_H-M   'P 1'
#
loop_
_entity.id
_entity.type
_entity.pdbx_description
1 polymer ?
#
loop_
_entity_poly.entity_id
_entity_poly.type
_entity_poly.pdbx_seq_one_letter_code
_entity_poly.pdbx_strand_id
1 'polypeptide(L)'
;MASFTTMTDPALRARQGLQVLCGPSRPSLPRRTTPKPDDGSAGARERSRAPQATLVAQEAPISADRDAFAELVALSSKQEKNKRQKDDDLHFRQRPVLEECHPSSEKLYREVLHEGHVLQVPFRRVQLTDGTHFDKYDTTGPQECNPRLGLPKARQQWIASREVAGDATPTQMYYAKQGIVTEEMAYVAARENMPVAFVLSEVARGRAIIPANKRHLELEPTIIGRNFMVKINANIGNSAVTSSIEEEVEKLQWSTMWGADTLMDLSTGANIHETREWIMRNAPIPVGTVPIYQTLEKAGGVVENITWELFRQTLLEQAEQGVDYFTIHAGVLLRHIPLTAERVTGIVSRGGSIHAKLCLLDHTENFAYTHWDEILDICAAYDISLSIGDGLRPGSIADANDAAQFAELFTQGELTRRAWERNVQVMNEGPGHVPMHKIPENMQKQLEWCNEAPFYTLGPLATDVAPGYDHITSAIGAANIGALGTALLCYVTPKEHLGLPNRDDVKAGIIAYKIAAHAADLAKGLPNAQAWDDALSKARFEFRWWDQFNLSLDPVTARLYHDATLPREPAKTAHFCSMCGPKFCSMQISQELRTYAQEKNIDSAQNAQQAGMKEMSEAFKELGAEIYHEELV
;
A
#
# COMPACT_ATOMS: atom_id res chain seq x y z
N MET A 1 47.01 12.43 0.24
CA MET A 1 48.24 12.51 1.06
C MET A 1 47.92 13.31 2.31
N ALA A 2 48.21 12.70 3.48
CA ALA A 2 48.37 13.22 4.85
C ALA A 2 47.32 14.23 5.41
N SER A 3 46.52 13.90 6.43
CA SER A 3 46.77 13.53 7.85
C SER A 3 47.08 14.68 8.81
N PHE A 4 46.66 14.45 10.07
CA PHE A 4 46.92 15.12 11.36
C PHE A 4 45.75 15.97 11.91
N THR A 5 45.26 15.81 13.14
CA THR A 5 45.37 14.77 14.20
C THR A 5 44.39 15.08 15.35
N THR A 6 43.83 14.02 15.92
CA THR A 6 43.58 13.70 17.35
C THR A 6 43.50 14.81 18.42
N MET A 7 42.45 14.75 19.23
CA MET A 7 42.56 15.00 20.68
C MET A 7 42.14 13.76 21.48
N THR A 8 42.90 13.53 22.54
CA THR A 8 43.01 12.35 23.40
C THR A 8 42.19 12.47 24.68
N ASP A 9 41.56 11.37 25.09
CA ASP A 9 41.22 11.00 26.48
C ASP A 9 42.50 10.47 27.18
N PRO A 10 42.73 10.61 28.52
CA PRO A 10 42.35 9.52 29.45
C PRO A 10 42.16 9.88 30.95
N ALA A 11 41.31 9.13 31.68
CA ALA A 11 41.64 8.40 32.93
C ALA A 11 40.36 7.96 33.71
N LEU A 12 40.03 6.66 33.79
CA LEU A 12 40.43 5.67 34.81
C LEU A 12 40.10 6.00 36.28
N ARG A 13 39.11 5.30 36.83
CA ARG A 13 39.10 4.82 38.23
C ARG A 13 38.57 3.39 38.30
N ALA A 14 39.41 2.52 38.85
CA ALA A 14 39.16 1.12 39.17
C ALA A 14 38.69 0.94 40.63
N ARG A 15 37.96 -0.15 40.89
CA ARG A 15 37.97 -1.04 42.08
C ARG A 15 37.01 -2.21 41.76
N GLN A 16 37.47 -3.42 41.42
CA GLN A 16 37.88 -4.52 42.33
C GLN A 16 37.00 -4.62 43.59
N GLY A 17 36.35 -5.72 43.95
CA GLY A 17 36.26 -7.08 43.44
C GLY A 17 35.57 -7.95 44.49
N LEU A 18 34.97 -9.09 44.12
CA LEU A 18 34.96 -10.29 44.97
C LEU A 18 34.65 -11.53 44.12
N GLN A 19 35.44 -12.56 44.34
CA GLN A 19 35.46 -13.85 43.66
C GLN A 19 34.83 -14.92 44.56
N VAL A 20 34.19 -15.90 43.90
CA VAL A 20 34.13 -17.34 44.23
C VAL A 20 33.25 -17.79 45.40
N LEU A 21 32.30 -18.70 45.09
CA LEU A 21 32.26 -20.06 45.64
C LEU A 21 31.33 -20.98 44.81
N CYS A 22 31.88 -22.13 44.41
CA CYS A 22 31.22 -23.25 43.76
C CYS A 22 30.42 -24.10 44.75
N GLY A 23 29.36 -24.78 44.30
CA GLY A 23 28.78 -25.92 45.00
C GLY A 23 27.39 -26.35 44.47
N PRO A 24 27.12 -27.63 44.15
CA PRO A 24 26.05 -28.03 43.22
C PRO A 24 24.86 -28.75 43.88
N SER A 25 23.70 -28.77 43.20
CA SER A 25 22.67 -29.79 43.46
C SER A 25 21.64 -29.89 42.31
N ARG A 26 21.68 -31.03 41.62
CA ARG A 26 20.61 -31.59 40.76
C ARG A 26 19.72 -32.53 41.59
N PRO A 27 18.47 -32.74 41.17
CA PRO A 27 17.87 -34.08 41.15
C PRO A 27 17.26 -34.35 39.75
N SER A 28 17.81 -35.28 38.96
CA SER A 28 17.46 -36.72 38.85
C SER A 28 16.13 -37.01 38.13
N LEU A 29 16.24 -37.27 36.82
CA LEU A 29 15.30 -38.04 35.99
C LEU A 29 15.46 -39.54 36.27
N PRO A 30 14.40 -40.36 36.24
CA PRO A 30 14.54 -41.81 36.25
C PRO A 30 14.76 -42.38 34.84
N ARG A 31 15.71 -43.30 34.74
CA ARG A 31 16.07 -44.07 33.55
C ARG A 31 15.10 -45.22 33.28
N ARG A 32 14.97 -45.54 31.99
CA ARG A 32 14.50 -46.81 31.42
C ARG A 32 15.14 -48.03 32.10
N THR A 33 14.34 -49.06 32.33
CA THR A 33 14.78 -50.46 32.52
C THR A 33 14.03 -51.35 31.53
N THR A 34 14.77 -51.99 30.64
CA THR A 34 14.37 -53.18 29.88
C THR A 34 14.71 -54.44 30.69
N PRO A 35 13.89 -55.49 30.63
CA PRO A 35 14.38 -56.86 30.71
C PRO A 35 14.25 -57.60 29.37
N LYS A 36 15.13 -58.59 29.21
CA LYS A 36 15.30 -59.52 28.08
C LYS A 36 14.35 -60.75 28.22
N PRO A 37 14.36 -61.72 27.27
CA PRO A 37 13.18 -62.48 26.84
C PRO A 37 12.98 -63.79 27.62
N ASP A 38 11.76 -64.31 27.57
CA ASP A 38 11.45 -65.71 27.91
C ASP A 38 10.75 -66.41 26.74
N ASP A 39 11.10 -67.69 26.62
CA ASP A 39 10.78 -68.66 25.59
C ASP A 39 9.32 -69.11 25.54
N GLY A 40 8.89 -69.51 24.32
CA GLY A 40 8.13 -70.73 24.08
C GLY A 40 6.62 -70.74 24.39
N SER A 41 5.79 -70.83 23.34
CA SER A 41 5.10 -72.09 22.99
C SER A 41 4.04 -71.92 21.89
N ALA A 42 3.84 -73.03 21.19
CA ALA A 42 3.04 -73.23 20.00
C ALA A 42 1.55 -72.87 20.11
N GLY A 43 0.96 -72.47 18.98
CA GLY A 43 -0.49 -72.34 18.82
C GLY A 43 -0.87 -72.06 17.36
N ALA A 44 -0.79 -73.08 16.51
CA ALA A 44 -1.33 -73.05 15.16
C ALA A 44 -2.85 -72.84 15.17
N ARG A 45 -3.36 -71.91 14.36
CA ARG A 45 -4.73 -71.93 13.84
C ARG A 45 -4.79 -71.23 12.48
N GLU A 46 -5.14 -72.03 11.47
CA GLU A 46 -5.50 -71.61 10.12
C GLU A 46 -6.63 -70.57 10.12
N ARG A 47 -6.61 -69.66 9.13
CA ARG A 47 -7.83 -69.27 8.39
C ARG A 47 -7.50 -68.52 7.09
N SER A 48 -7.91 -69.18 6.00
CA SER A 48 -8.55 -68.65 4.78
C SER A 48 -7.94 -67.44 4.06
N ARG A 49 -7.38 -67.76 2.88
CA ARG A 49 -7.21 -66.87 1.72
C ARG A 49 -8.57 -66.34 1.21
N ALA A 50 -8.62 -65.04 0.90
CA ALA A 50 -9.56 -64.42 -0.02
C ALA A 50 -8.79 -63.42 -0.91
N PRO A 51 -9.25 -63.13 -2.14
CA PRO A 51 -8.38 -62.87 -3.28
C PRO A 51 -7.92 -61.42 -3.43
N GLN A 52 -6.70 -61.24 -3.93
CA GLN A 52 -6.17 -59.98 -4.44
C GLN A 52 -6.96 -59.54 -5.68
N ALA A 53 -7.65 -58.40 -5.59
CA ALA A 53 -8.17 -57.69 -6.74
C ALA A 53 -7.11 -56.68 -7.22
N THR A 54 -6.59 -56.93 -8.42
CA THR A 54 -5.71 -56.04 -9.17
C THR A 54 -6.53 -54.84 -9.66
N LEU A 55 -6.33 -53.66 -9.05
CA LEU A 55 -6.84 -52.40 -9.59
C LEU A 55 -5.83 -51.85 -10.59
N VAL A 56 -6.12 -52.08 -11.88
CA VAL A 56 -5.50 -51.39 -12.99
C VAL A 56 -6.03 -49.97 -13.00
N ALA A 57 -5.18 -48.97 -12.75
CA ALA A 57 -5.52 -47.58 -12.96
C ALA A 57 -5.63 -47.33 -14.47
N GLN A 58 -6.85 -47.19 -14.98
CA GLN A 58 -7.12 -46.62 -16.28
C GLN A 58 -7.15 -45.09 -16.13
N GLU A 59 -6.12 -44.41 -16.63
CA GLU A 59 -6.18 -42.98 -16.91
C GLU A 59 -7.21 -42.75 -18.02
N ALA A 60 -8.31 -42.08 -17.68
CA ALA A 60 -9.25 -41.55 -18.66
C ALA A 60 -8.83 -40.10 -18.99
N PRO A 61 -8.78 -39.72 -20.28
CA PRO A 61 -8.49 -38.33 -20.66
C PRO A 61 -9.63 -37.42 -20.21
N ILE A 62 -9.29 -36.33 -19.51
CA ILE A 62 -10.23 -35.27 -19.15
C ILE A 62 -10.69 -34.61 -20.47
N SER A 63 -11.92 -34.90 -20.88
CA SER A 63 -12.55 -34.30 -22.04
C SER A 63 -12.85 -32.83 -21.79
N ALA A 64 -12.29 -31.96 -22.61
CA ALA A 64 -12.70 -30.57 -22.77
C ALA A 64 -14.09 -30.52 -23.42
N ASP A 65 -15.15 -30.48 -22.61
CA ASP A 65 -16.49 -29.97 -22.99
C ASP A 65 -17.46 -30.02 -21.80
N ARG A 66 -17.10 -29.32 -20.71
CA ARG A 66 -18.06 -28.96 -19.67
C ARG A 66 -18.04 -27.45 -19.53
N ASP A 67 -19.09 -26.82 -20.04
CA ASP A 67 -19.39 -25.42 -19.79
C ASP A 67 -19.76 -25.24 -18.32
N ALA A 68 -18.75 -25.23 -17.46
CA ALA A 68 -18.86 -24.96 -16.03
C ALA A 68 -19.48 -23.58 -15.77
N PHE A 69 -19.45 -22.68 -16.77
CA PHE A 69 -20.02 -21.35 -16.72
C PHE A 69 -21.54 -21.36 -16.83
N ALA A 70 -22.13 -22.21 -17.68
CA ALA A 70 -23.59 -22.41 -17.72
C ALA A 70 -24.16 -22.96 -16.40
N GLU A 71 -23.42 -23.85 -15.72
CA GLU A 71 -23.81 -24.37 -14.39
C GLU A 71 -23.70 -23.30 -13.29
N LEU A 72 -22.68 -22.43 -13.34
CA LEU A 72 -22.49 -21.31 -12.41
C LEU A 72 -23.62 -20.27 -12.50
N VAL A 73 -24.04 -19.90 -13.72
CA VAL A 73 -25.18 -19.00 -13.95
C VAL A 73 -26.49 -19.62 -13.43
N ALA A 74 -26.67 -20.93 -13.63
CA ALA A 74 -27.86 -21.63 -13.14
C ALA A 74 -27.90 -21.75 -11.60
N LEU A 75 -26.76 -21.81 -10.92
CA LEU A 75 -26.66 -21.94 -9.46
C LEU A 75 -26.73 -20.59 -8.73
N SER A 76 -26.16 -19.52 -9.29
CA SER A 76 -26.28 -18.15 -8.78
C SER A 76 -27.74 -17.72 -8.61
N SER A 77 -28.61 -18.14 -9.53
CA SER A 77 -30.04 -17.83 -9.48
C SER A 77 -30.83 -18.48 -8.33
N LYS A 78 -30.23 -19.42 -7.57
CA LYS A 78 -30.92 -20.22 -6.53
C LYS A 78 -30.59 -19.85 -5.09
N GLN A 79 -29.68 -18.91 -4.83
CA GLN A 79 -29.31 -18.54 -3.46
C GLN A 79 -29.27 -17.03 -3.24
N GLU A 80 -30.44 -16.42 -3.05
CA GLU A 80 -30.56 -15.12 -2.38
C GLU A 80 -31.82 -15.11 -1.51
N LYS A 81 -31.63 -15.13 -0.19
CA LYS A 81 -32.69 -14.84 0.80
C LYS A 81 -32.55 -13.43 1.40
N ASN A 82 -31.72 -12.58 0.82
CA ASN A 82 -31.70 -11.15 1.10
C ASN A 82 -32.58 -10.45 0.07
N LYS A 83 -33.46 -9.56 0.55
CA LYS A 83 -34.33 -8.76 -0.30
C LYS A 83 -33.42 -7.78 -1.07
N ARG A 84 -33.05 -8.10 -2.32
CA ARG A 84 -32.28 -7.20 -3.19
C ARG A 84 -32.85 -5.78 -3.08
N GLN A 85 -32.00 -4.82 -2.72
CA GLN A 85 -32.35 -3.42 -2.88
C GLN A 85 -32.51 -3.19 -4.38
N LYS A 86 -33.65 -2.66 -4.81
CA LYS A 86 -33.85 -2.40 -6.23
C LYS A 86 -32.93 -1.25 -6.64
N ASP A 87 -32.28 -1.37 -7.79
CA ASP A 87 -31.36 -0.34 -8.30
C ASP A 87 -32.04 1.04 -8.40
N ASP A 88 -33.34 1.08 -8.68
CA ASP A 88 -34.14 2.32 -8.76
C ASP A 88 -34.25 3.06 -7.42
N ASP A 89 -34.06 2.38 -6.29
CA ASP A 89 -34.17 2.95 -4.94
C ASP A 89 -32.84 3.52 -4.41
N LEU A 90 -31.74 3.41 -5.17
CA LEU A 90 -30.41 3.92 -4.76
C LEU A 90 -30.27 5.44 -4.97
N HIS A 91 -29.77 6.16 -3.97
CA HIS A 91 -29.58 7.62 -4.07
C HIS A 91 -28.12 8.03 -3.89
N PHE A 92 -27.37 7.99 -4.99
CA PHE A 92 -25.96 8.40 -4.98
C PHE A 92 -25.79 9.89 -4.75
N ARG A 93 -24.88 10.24 -3.83
CA ARG A 93 -24.44 11.62 -3.65
C ARG A 93 -23.75 12.12 -4.91
N GLN A 94 -23.87 13.41 -5.19
CA GLN A 94 -23.10 14.05 -6.26
C GLN A 94 -21.60 13.86 -6.01
N ARG A 95 -20.88 13.42 -7.05
CA ARG A 95 -19.42 13.27 -7.04
C ARG A 95 -18.76 14.59 -6.65
N PRO A 96 -17.69 14.57 -5.84
CA PRO A 96 -16.89 15.76 -5.56
C PRO A 96 -16.40 16.42 -6.86
N VAL A 97 -16.54 17.74 -6.97
CA VAL A 97 -16.08 18.50 -8.14
C VAL A 97 -14.57 18.74 -8.01
N LEU A 98 -13.81 18.47 -9.07
CA LEU A 98 -12.35 18.63 -9.08
C LEU A 98 -11.93 20.03 -8.67
N GLU A 99 -12.55 21.07 -9.22
CA GLU A 99 -12.23 22.48 -8.95
C GLU A 99 -12.49 22.88 -7.48
N GLU A 100 -13.49 22.27 -6.83
CA GLU A 100 -13.78 22.52 -5.42
C GLU A 100 -12.71 21.91 -4.49
N CYS A 101 -12.16 20.75 -4.87
CA CYS A 101 -11.16 20.04 -4.07
C CYS A 101 -9.73 20.53 -4.38
N HIS A 102 -9.47 20.81 -5.65
CA HIS A 102 -8.17 21.18 -6.23
C HIS A 102 -8.32 22.43 -7.10
N PRO A 103 -8.52 23.61 -6.49
CA PRO A 103 -8.63 24.87 -7.21
C PRO A 103 -7.41 25.15 -8.11
N SER A 104 -7.66 25.86 -9.21
CA SER A 104 -6.67 26.17 -10.27
C SER A 104 -6.00 24.93 -10.88
N SER A 105 -6.61 23.76 -10.71
CA SER A 105 -6.15 22.51 -11.32
C SER A 105 -7.12 22.06 -12.40
N GLU A 106 -6.57 21.59 -13.52
CA GLU A 106 -7.32 20.99 -14.62
C GLU A 106 -6.85 19.55 -14.87
N LYS A 107 -7.78 18.66 -15.22
CA LYS A 107 -7.45 17.30 -15.64
C LYS A 107 -7.10 17.31 -17.12
N LEU A 108 -5.90 16.82 -17.45
CA LEU A 108 -5.39 16.72 -18.81
C LEU A 108 -4.96 15.29 -19.09
N TYR A 109 -4.75 14.98 -20.37
CA TYR A 109 -4.32 13.67 -20.82
C TYR A 109 -3.11 13.79 -21.72
N ARG A 110 -2.15 12.89 -21.54
CA ARG A 110 -1.04 12.67 -22.46
C ARG A 110 -1.44 11.56 -23.41
N GLU A 111 -1.44 11.85 -24.71
CA GLU A 111 -1.70 10.86 -25.73
C GLU A 111 -0.46 10.01 -25.98
N VAL A 112 -0.63 8.68 -25.94
CA VAL A 112 0.41 7.71 -26.28
C VAL A 112 -0.14 6.79 -27.35
N LEU A 113 0.51 6.73 -28.51
CA LEU A 113 0.15 5.79 -29.56
C LEU A 113 0.85 4.44 -29.30
N HIS A 114 0.07 3.37 -29.20
CA HIS A 114 0.57 2.01 -29.06
C HIS A 114 -0.21 1.08 -29.98
N GLU A 115 0.47 0.50 -30.98
CA GLU A 115 -0.09 -0.49 -31.92
C GLU A 115 -1.46 -0.11 -32.54
N GLY A 116 -1.67 1.18 -32.80
CA GLY A 116 -2.92 1.71 -33.37
C GLY A 116 -3.96 2.16 -32.34
N HIS A 117 -3.76 1.88 -31.06
CA HIS A 117 -4.55 2.41 -29.96
C HIS A 117 -3.97 3.75 -29.47
N VAL A 118 -4.86 4.74 -29.27
CA VAL A 118 -4.51 6.02 -28.63
C VAL A 118 -4.85 5.91 -27.16
N LEU A 119 -3.83 5.86 -26.31
CA LEU A 119 -3.96 5.79 -24.86
C LEU A 119 -4.02 7.21 -24.29
N GLN A 120 -5.03 7.50 -23.48
CA GLN A 120 -5.21 8.78 -22.81
C GLN A 120 -4.74 8.67 -21.35
N VAL A 121 -3.51 9.08 -21.07
CA VAL A 121 -2.87 8.93 -19.74
C VAL A 121 -3.10 10.20 -18.91
N PRO A 122 -3.86 10.14 -17.80
CA PRO A 122 -4.29 11.32 -17.06
C PRO A 122 -3.16 11.89 -16.20
N PHE A 123 -3.16 13.21 -16.10
CA PHE A 123 -2.42 13.98 -15.11
C PHE A 123 -3.22 15.23 -14.75
N ARG A 124 -2.85 15.89 -13.66
CA ARG A 124 -3.47 17.14 -13.24
C ARG A 124 -2.48 18.28 -13.36
N ARG A 125 -2.84 19.32 -14.09
CA ARG A 125 -2.04 20.53 -14.22
C ARG A 125 -2.53 21.60 -13.26
N VAL A 126 -1.63 22.10 -12.42
CA VAL A 126 -1.88 23.26 -11.55
C VAL A 126 -1.37 24.50 -12.26
N GLN A 127 -2.26 25.44 -12.57
CA GLN A 127 -1.90 26.73 -13.15
C GLN A 127 -1.39 27.66 -12.05
N LEU A 128 -0.25 28.33 -12.30
CA LEU A 128 0.41 29.20 -11.34
C LEU A 128 0.27 30.67 -11.72
N THR A 129 0.23 31.57 -10.73
CA THR A 129 0.05 33.01 -10.94
C THR A 129 1.21 33.69 -11.68
N ASP A 130 2.38 33.04 -11.77
CA ASP A 130 3.53 33.52 -12.56
C ASP A 130 3.44 33.17 -14.05
N GLY A 131 2.31 32.59 -14.49
CA GLY A 131 2.08 32.16 -15.88
C GLY A 131 2.69 30.80 -16.22
N THR A 132 3.33 30.13 -15.26
CA THR A 132 3.82 28.76 -15.41
C THR A 132 2.80 27.74 -14.88
N HIS A 133 3.15 26.45 -14.91
CA HIS A 133 2.31 25.38 -14.40
C HIS A 133 3.13 24.27 -13.75
N PHE A 134 2.45 23.42 -12.98
CA PHE A 134 3.03 22.20 -12.40
C PHE A 134 2.14 20.99 -12.65
N ASP A 135 2.69 19.94 -13.25
CA ASP A 135 1.96 18.71 -13.55
C ASP A 135 2.12 17.69 -12.42
N LYS A 136 1.00 17.14 -11.94
CA LYS A 136 0.90 16.15 -10.86
C LYS A 136 0.32 14.85 -11.37
N TYR A 137 0.71 13.75 -10.73
CA TYR A 137 -0.01 12.48 -10.88
C TYR A 137 -1.47 12.63 -10.43
N ASP A 138 -2.38 11.96 -11.14
CA ASP A 138 -3.82 12.11 -10.91
C ASP A 138 -4.52 10.75 -10.93
N THR A 139 -5.24 10.43 -9.85
CA THR A 139 -6.06 9.22 -9.71
C THR A 139 -7.56 9.53 -9.63
N THR A 140 -7.95 10.78 -9.85
CA THR A 140 -9.35 11.23 -9.74
C THR A 140 -10.28 10.57 -10.76
N GLY A 141 -9.75 9.89 -11.79
CA GLY A 141 -10.51 9.27 -12.88
C GLY A 141 -11.36 10.23 -13.72
N PRO A 142 -12.21 9.70 -14.60
CA PRO A 142 -13.15 10.49 -15.39
C PRO A 142 -14.08 11.31 -14.49
N GLN A 143 -14.27 12.59 -14.85
CA GLN A 143 -15.16 13.51 -14.14
C GLN A 143 -16.58 13.46 -14.73
N GLU A 144 -17.58 13.98 -14.00
CA GLU A 144 -18.97 14.16 -14.47
C GLU A 144 -19.71 12.87 -14.90
N CYS A 145 -19.27 11.70 -14.42
CA CYS A 145 -19.90 10.43 -14.72
C CYS A 145 -21.06 10.13 -13.75
N ASN A 146 -22.21 9.69 -14.27
CA ASN A 146 -23.33 9.22 -13.46
C ASN A 146 -23.02 7.82 -12.92
N PRO A 147 -23.00 7.60 -11.59
CA PRO A 147 -22.66 6.29 -11.02
C PRO A 147 -23.54 5.14 -11.49
N ARG A 148 -24.78 5.44 -11.90
CA ARG A 148 -25.75 4.48 -12.44
C ARG A 148 -25.37 3.91 -13.81
N LEU A 149 -24.54 4.63 -14.57
CA LEU A 149 -24.08 4.21 -15.89
C LEU A 149 -22.72 3.50 -15.83
N GLY A 150 -21.97 3.68 -14.74
CA GLY A 150 -20.58 3.31 -14.64
C GLY A 150 -19.63 4.25 -15.40
N LEU A 151 -18.34 3.99 -15.27
CA LEU A 151 -17.30 4.70 -16.01
C LEU A 151 -17.17 4.19 -17.45
N PRO A 152 -16.59 5.00 -18.36
CA PRO A 152 -16.21 4.53 -19.68
C PRO A 152 -15.25 3.33 -19.60
N LYS A 153 -15.50 2.31 -20.43
CA LYS A 153 -14.70 1.08 -20.52
C LYS A 153 -13.43 1.30 -21.34
N ALA A 154 -12.52 2.15 -20.84
CA ALA A 154 -11.32 2.60 -21.54
C ALA A 154 -10.45 1.46 -22.09
N ARG A 155 -10.41 0.30 -21.43
CA ARG A 155 -9.56 -0.85 -21.82
C ARG A 155 -10.24 -1.84 -22.77
N GLN A 156 -11.52 -1.63 -23.12
CA GLN A 156 -12.33 -2.63 -23.84
C GLN A 156 -11.69 -3.08 -25.16
N GLN A 157 -11.17 -2.14 -25.96
CA GLN A 157 -10.55 -2.44 -27.26
C GLN A 157 -9.22 -3.18 -27.12
N TRP A 158 -8.45 -2.89 -26.07
CA TRP A 158 -7.15 -3.51 -25.82
C TRP A 158 -7.33 -4.99 -25.50
N ILE A 159 -8.28 -5.28 -24.59
CA ILE A 159 -8.60 -6.64 -24.17
C ILE A 159 -9.23 -7.43 -25.32
N ALA A 160 -10.18 -6.85 -26.06
CA ALA A 160 -10.79 -7.52 -27.21
C ALA A 160 -9.76 -7.91 -28.28
N SER A 161 -8.77 -7.05 -28.53
CA SER A 161 -7.71 -7.32 -29.52
C SER A 161 -6.84 -8.52 -29.11
N ARG A 162 -6.53 -8.66 -27.82
CA ARG A 162 -5.79 -9.81 -27.28
C ARG A 162 -6.61 -11.09 -27.21
N GLU A 163 -7.89 -11.00 -26.88
CA GLU A 163 -8.77 -12.18 -26.87
C GLU A 163 -8.88 -12.81 -28.28
N VAL A 164 -8.91 -11.99 -29.34
CA VAL A 164 -8.87 -12.47 -30.74
C VAL A 164 -7.55 -13.17 -31.07
N ALA A 165 -6.42 -12.75 -30.47
CA ALA A 165 -5.12 -13.38 -30.67
C ALA A 165 -5.02 -14.78 -30.03
N GLY A 166 -5.92 -15.12 -29.09
CA GLY A 166 -6.02 -16.46 -28.50
C GLY A 166 -5.01 -16.75 -27.39
N ASP A 167 -4.59 -15.73 -26.64
CA ASP A 167 -3.59 -15.87 -25.58
C ASP A 167 -4.07 -16.77 -24.43
N ALA A 168 -3.36 -17.87 -24.18
CA ALA A 168 -3.72 -18.88 -23.19
C ALA A 168 -3.55 -18.42 -21.73
N THR A 169 -2.71 -17.40 -21.46
CA THR A 169 -2.48 -16.84 -20.13
C THR A 169 -2.38 -15.32 -20.24
N PRO A 170 -3.50 -14.59 -20.10
CA PRO A 170 -3.53 -13.16 -20.42
C PRO A 170 -2.94 -12.25 -19.33
N THR A 171 -1.86 -12.64 -18.65
CA THR A 171 -1.27 -11.83 -17.56
C THR A 171 -0.19 -10.88 -18.03
N GLN A 172 -0.07 -9.70 -17.38
CA GLN A 172 1.04 -8.78 -17.68
C GLN A 172 2.42 -9.41 -17.49
N MET A 173 2.60 -10.28 -16.47
CA MET A 173 3.85 -11.01 -16.29
C MET A 173 4.12 -11.99 -17.44
N TYR A 174 3.10 -12.68 -17.95
CA TYR A 174 3.26 -13.55 -19.12
C TYR A 174 3.74 -12.73 -20.32
N TYR A 175 3.04 -11.65 -20.68
CA TYR A 175 3.43 -10.79 -21.80
C TYR A 175 4.85 -10.22 -21.63
N ALA A 176 5.18 -9.74 -20.44
CA ALA A 176 6.49 -9.17 -20.15
C ALA A 176 7.62 -10.19 -20.35
N LYS A 177 7.44 -11.45 -19.92
CA LYS A 177 8.42 -12.53 -20.12
C LYS A 177 8.58 -12.94 -21.58
N GLN A 178 7.55 -12.75 -22.40
CA GLN A 178 7.62 -12.92 -23.86
C GLN A 178 8.26 -11.72 -24.57
N GLY A 179 8.58 -10.64 -23.85
CA GLY A 179 9.08 -9.40 -24.43
C GLY A 179 7.99 -8.56 -25.13
N ILE A 180 6.72 -8.85 -24.87
CA ILE A 180 5.57 -8.14 -25.42
C ILE A 180 5.24 -6.95 -24.51
N VAL A 181 5.28 -5.75 -25.08
CA VAL A 181 4.80 -4.53 -24.43
C VAL A 181 3.30 -4.43 -24.68
N THR A 182 2.50 -4.41 -23.61
CA THR A 182 1.05 -4.17 -23.68
C THR A 182 0.71 -2.69 -23.61
N GLU A 183 -0.55 -2.34 -23.91
CA GLU A 183 -1.13 -1.03 -23.66
C GLU A 183 -0.99 -0.65 -22.19
N GLU A 184 -1.25 -1.57 -21.26
CA GLU A 184 -1.08 -1.31 -19.84
C GLU A 184 0.36 -0.92 -19.48
N MET A 185 1.36 -1.60 -20.03
CA MET A 185 2.78 -1.25 -19.81
C MET A 185 3.13 0.11 -20.42
N ALA A 186 2.68 0.40 -21.64
CA ALA A 186 2.87 1.70 -22.28
C ALA A 186 2.18 2.83 -21.51
N TYR A 187 1.00 2.57 -20.98
CA TYR A 187 0.21 3.50 -20.17
C TYR A 187 0.95 3.87 -18.88
N VAL A 188 1.35 2.88 -18.08
CA VAL A 188 2.04 3.15 -16.80
C VAL A 188 3.43 3.71 -17.02
N ALA A 189 4.12 3.37 -18.10
CA ALA A 189 5.41 3.98 -18.48
C ALA A 189 5.25 5.49 -18.69
N ALA A 190 4.23 5.92 -19.43
CA ALA A 190 3.95 7.33 -19.63
C ALA A 190 3.47 8.03 -18.34
N ARG A 191 2.68 7.34 -17.50
CA ARG A 191 2.15 7.87 -16.24
C ARG A 191 3.25 8.10 -15.20
N GLU A 192 4.24 7.22 -15.14
CA GLU A 192 5.42 7.32 -14.27
C GLU A 192 6.57 8.13 -14.91
N ASN A 193 6.42 8.56 -16.16
CA ASN A 193 7.48 9.19 -16.95
C ASN A 193 8.77 8.34 -17.01
N MET A 194 8.61 7.04 -17.26
CA MET A 194 9.68 6.05 -17.32
C MET A 194 9.73 5.37 -18.70
N PRO A 195 10.90 4.84 -19.12
CA PRO A 195 10.99 4.07 -20.36
C PRO A 195 10.13 2.80 -20.30
N VAL A 196 9.38 2.51 -21.37
CA VAL A 196 8.52 1.31 -21.42
C VAL A 196 9.30 -0.01 -21.32
N ALA A 197 10.52 -0.04 -21.85
CA ALA A 197 11.41 -1.19 -21.70
C ALA A 197 11.80 -1.45 -20.23
N PHE A 198 11.88 -0.40 -19.40
CA PHE A 198 12.13 -0.54 -17.97
C PHE A 198 10.92 -1.13 -17.25
N VAL A 199 9.72 -0.63 -17.56
CA VAL A 199 8.45 -1.22 -17.06
C VAL A 199 8.36 -2.71 -17.41
N LEU A 200 8.58 -3.06 -18.67
CA LEU A 200 8.56 -4.46 -19.13
C LEU A 200 9.55 -5.33 -18.35
N SER A 201 10.79 -4.85 -18.16
CA SER A 201 11.81 -5.57 -17.39
C SER A 201 11.40 -5.80 -15.94
N GLU A 202 10.83 -4.79 -15.28
CA GLU A 202 10.45 -4.87 -13.88
C GLU A 202 9.27 -5.83 -13.65
N VAL A 203 8.29 -5.84 -14.58
CA VAL A 203 7.17 -6.79 -14.56
C VAL A 203 7.64 -8.21 -14.87
N ALA A 204 8.48 -8.39 -15.90
CA ALA A 204 8.98 -9.71 -16.31
C ALA A 204 9.72 -10.45 -15.19
N ARG A 205 10.46 -9.71 -14.38
CA ARG A 205 11.24 -10.25 -13.26
C ARG A 205 10.51 -10.25 -11.92
N GLY A 206 9.24 -9.84 -11.90
CA GLY A 206 8.37 -9.88 -10.72
C GLY A 206 8.65 -8.79 -9.69
N ARG A 207 9.45 -7.77 -9.99
CA ARG A 207 9.75 -6.63 -9.09
C ARG A 207 8.73 -5.49 -9.19
N ALA A 208 7.82 -5.59 -10.15
CA ALA A 208 6.65 -4.74 -10.27
C ALA A 208 5.45 -5.55 -10.78
N ILE A 209 4.25 -5.08 -10.45
CA ILE A 209 2.98 -5.62 -10.95
C ILE A 209 2.10 -4.49 -11.51
N ILE A 210 1.20 -4.84 -12.41
CA ILE A 210 0.13 -3.99 -12.90
C ILE A 210 -1.17 -4.77 -12.67
N PRO A 211 -1.86 -4.56 -11.54
CA PRO A 211 -3.12 -5.25 -11.23
C PRO A 211 -4.20 -4.75 -12.18
N ALA A 212 -4.58 -5.59 -13.14
CA ALA A 212 -5.39 -5.15 -14.28
C ALA A 212 -6.23 -6.29 -14.85
N ASN A 213 -7.15 -6.81 -14.03
CA ASN A 213 -8.02 -7.90 -14.43
C ASN A 213 -8.72 -7.54 -15.75
N LYS A 214 -8.76 -8.48 -16.69
CA LYS A 214 -9.32 -8.27 -18.03
C LYS A 214 -10.81 -7.88 -18.04
N ARG A 215 -11.53 -8.13 -16.95
CA ARG A 215 -12.94 -7.74 -16.76
C ARG A 215 -13.12 -6.32 -16.20
N HIS A 216 -12.08 -5.73 -15.61
CA HIS A 216 -12.11 -4.35 -15.13
C HIS A 216 -11.78 -3.36 -16.25
N LEU A 217 -12.75 -3.15 -17.14
CA LEU A 217 -12.53 -2.37 -18.35
C LEU A 217 -12.49 -0.86 -18.10
N GLU A 218 -12.99 -0.43 -16.94
CA GLU A 218 -13.05 0.95 -16.46
C GLU A 218 -11.70 1.49 -15.92
N LEU A 219 -10.74 0.59 -15.67
CA LEU A 219 -9.46 0.87 -15.04
C LEU A 219 -8.56 1.82 -15.88
N GLU A 220 -7.97 2.81 -15.21
CA GLU A 220 -6.78 3.57 -15.64
C GLU A 220 -5.53 2.88 -15.03
N PRO A 221 -4.72 2.14 -15.80
CA PRO A 221 -3.66 1.28 -15.26
C PRO A 221 -2.67 1.98 -14.31
N THR A 222 -2.25 1.25 -13.27
CA THR A 222 -1.28 1.68 -12.25
C THR A 222 -0.22 0.59 -12.04
N ILE A 223 1.05 0.97 -11.94
CA ILE A 223 2.15 0.06 -11.61
C ILE A 223 2.56 0.17 -10.15
N ILE A 224 2.81 -0.99 -9.53
CA ILE A 224 3.24 -1.13 -8.14
C ILE A 224 4.60 -1.82 -8.14
N GLY A 225 5.64 -1.11 -7.70
CA GLY A 225 6.98 -1.65 -7.57
C GLY A 225 7.95 -0.66 -6.93
N ARG A 226 9.05 -1.16 -6.34
CA ARG A 226 10.01 -0.36 -5.57
C ARG A 226 10.63 0.81 -6.36
N ASN A 227 10.81 0.62 -7.67
CA ASN A 227 11.48 1.57 -8.57
C ASN A 227 10.53 2.62 -9.18
N PHE A 228 9.26 2.61 -8.79
CA PHE A 228 8.23 3.57 -9.20
C PHE A 228 7.84 4.45 -8.01
N MET A 229 6.96 5.44 -8.22
CA MET A 229 6.38 6.21 -7.11
C MET A 229 5.73 5.28 -6.09
N VAL A 230 5.92 5.53 -4.80
CA VAL A 230 5.24 4.75 -3.76
C VAL A 230 3.74 4.98 -3.90
N LYS A 231 2.98 3.88 -4.00
CA LYS A 231 1.53 3.91 -4.14
C LYS A 231 0.86 3.82 -2.77
N ILE A 232 -0.38 4.27 -2.67
CA ILE A 232 -1.19 4.11 -1.45
C ILE A 232 -2.51 3.38 -1.75
N ASN A 233 -2.96 2.56 -0.80
CA ASN A 233 -4.26 1.88 -0.85
C ASN A 233 -5.22 2.49 0.18
N ALA A 234 -6.49 2.68 -0.22
CA ALA A 234 -7.58 3.00 0.70
C ALA A 234 -8.48 1.77 0.93
N ASN A 235 -8.71 1.40 2.19
CA ASN A 235 -9.71 0.39 2.55
C ASN A 235 -11.07 1.04 2.78
N ILE A 236 -12.08 0.55 2.07
CA ILE A 236 -13.48 0.85 2.32
C ILE A 236 -14.24 -0.48 2.51
N GLY A 237 -15.55 -0.44 2.59
CA GLY A 237 -16.39 -1.62 2.75
C GLY A 237 -17.46 -1.42 3.81
N ASN A 238 -18.59 -2.06 3.57
CA ASN A 238 -19.70 -2.07 4.50
C ASN A 238 -19.47 -3.05 5.65
N SER A 239 -20.28 -2.94 6.69
CA SER A 239 -20.27 -3.88 7.81
C SER A 239 -21.67 -4.33 8.16
N ALA A 240 -21.79 -5.36 9.01
CA ALA A 240 -23.08 -5.79 9.53
C ALA A 240 -23.82 -4.70 10.37
N VAL A 241 -23.12 -3.62 10.75
CA VAL A 241 -23.64 -2.62 11.70
C VAL A 241 -23.93 -1.28 11.02
N THR A 242 -23.16 -0.91 9.99
CA THR A 242 -23.22 0.41 9.34
C THR A 242 -22.75 0.37 7.88
N SER A 243 -23.05 1.43 7.15
CA SER A 243 -22.77 1.70 5.72
C SER A 243 -23.74 1.07 4.72
N SER A 244 -23.87 1.72 3.56
CA SER A 244 -24.73 1.33 2.44
C SER A 244 -23.97 1.36 1.10
N ILE A 245 -24.58 0.84 0.03
CA ILE A 245 -24.01 0.88 -1.32
C ILE A 245 -23.64 2.32 -1.73
N GLU A 246 -24.51 3.28 -1.44
CA GLU A 246 -24.31 4.69 -1.77
C GLU A 246 -23.11 5.29 -1.04
N GLU A 247 -22.96 4.98 0.25
CA GLU A 247 -21.82 5.44 1.05
C GLU A 247 -20.50 4.81 0.58
N GLU A 248 -20.50 3.55 0.15
CA GLU A 248 -19.28 2.91 -0.39
C GLU A 248 -18.86 3.52 -1.73
N VAL A 249 -19.80 3.81 -2.64
CA VAL A 249 -19.51 4.51 -3.90
C VAL A 249 -19.02 5.94 -3.63
N GLU A 250 -19.61 6.65 -2.66
CA GLU A 250 -19.11 7.96 -2.24
C GLU A 250 -17.67 7.86 -1.72
N LYS A 251 -17.37 6.88 -0.86
CA LYS A 251 -16.00 6.69 -0.33
C LYS A 251 -15.01 6.32 -1.42
N LEU A 252 -15.38 5.55 -2.45
CA LEU A 252 -14.53 5.30 -3.62
C LEU A 252 -14.18 6.59 -4.36
N GLN A 253 -15.19 7.40 -4.68
CA GLN A 253 -15.01 8.67 -5.40
C GLN A 253 -14.23 9.69 -4.56
N TRP A 254 -14.45 9.71 -3.25
CA TRP A 254 -13.71 10.54 -2.33
C TRP A 254 -12.25 10.08 -2.19
N SER A 255 -12.01 8.78 -2.17
CA SER A 255 -10.67 8.22 -2.04
C SER A 255 -9.79 8.56 -3.25
N THR A 256 -10.32 8.35 -4.44
CA THR A 256 -9.67 8.71 -5.71
C THR A 256 -9.44 10.23 -5.83
N MET A 257 -10.37 11.06 -5.35
CA MET A 257 -10.22 12.53 -5.37
C MET A 257 -9.00 13.02 -4.56
N TRP A 258 -8.66 12.34 -3.47
CA TRP A 258 -7.54 12.73 -2.60
C TRP A 258 -6.24 11.98 -2.87
N GLY A 259 -6.22 11.06 -3.84
CA GLY A 259 -4.99 10.46 -4.34
C GLY A 259 -4.79 8.99 -4.01
N ALA A 260 -5.81 8.25 -3.57
CA ALA A 260 -5.72 6.79 -3.47
C ALA A 260 -5.33 6.19 -4.83
N ASP A 261 -4.31 5.34 -4.84
CA ASP A 261 -3.77 4.72 -6.06
C ASP A 261 -4.41 3.35 -6.33
N THR A 262 -4.82 2.66 -5.25
CA THR A 262 -5.66 1.47 -5.27
C THR A 262 -6.72 1.56 -4.16
N LEU A 263 -7.72 0.69 -4.23
CA LEU A 263 -8.74 0.57 -3.20
C LEU A 263 -8.97 -0.90 -2.87
N MET A 264 -9.36 -1.21 -1.64
CA MET A 264 -9.90 -2.53 -1.29
C MET A 264 -11.32 -2.42 -0.78
N ASP A 265 -12.19 -3.27 -1.31
CA ASP A 265 -13.51 -3.54 -0.75
C ASP A 265 -13.40 -4.64 0.30
N LEU A 266 -13.48 -4.24 1.57
CA LEU A 266 -13.43 -5.12 2.73
C LEU A 266 -14.82 -5.37 3.34
N SER A 267 -15.88 -5.22 2.53
CA SER A 267 -17.27 -5.42 2.95
C SER A 267 -17.49 -6.77 3.62
N THR A 268 -18.15 -6.76 4.78
CA THR A 268 -18.54 -7.98 5.52
C THR A 268 -20.01 -8.00 5.95
N GLY A 269 -20.81 -7.04 5.48
CA GLY A 269 -22.24 -6.93 5.76
C GLY A 269 -23.11 -7.67 4.75
N ALA A 270 -24.36 -7.22 4.60
CA ALA A 270 -25.24 -7.70 3.54
C ALA A 270 -24.81 -7.15 2.17
N ASN A 271 -25.27 -7.80 1.10
CA ASN A 271 -25.12 -7.36 -0.29
C ASN A 271 -23.66 -7.10 -0.73
N ILE A 272 -22.71 -7.92 -0.25
CA ILE A 272 -21.28 -7.79 -0.58
C ILE A 272 -21.06 -7.83 -2.10
N HIS A 273 -21.77 -8.72 -2.80
CA HIS A 273 -21.64 -8.85 -4.25
C HIS A 273 -22.09 -7.59 -4.99
N GLU A 274 -23.25 -7.05 -4.63
CA GLU A 274 -23.85 -5.87 -5.25
C GLU A 274 -23.08 -4.60 -4.91
N THR A 275 -22.69 -4.42 -3.65
CA THR A 275 -21.81 -3.30 -3.24
C THR A 275 -20.54 -3.29 -4.07
N ARG A 276 -19.89 -4.44 -4.23
CA ARG A 276 -18.69 -4.56 -5.04
C ARG A 276 -18.95 -4.28 -6.52
N GLU A 277 -20.06 -4.74 -7.09
CA GLU A 277 -20.40 -4.46 -8.49
C GLU A 277 -20.49 -2.94 -8.73
N TRP A 278 -21.17 -2.22 -7.84
CA TRP A 278 -21.25 -0.77 -7.90
C TRP A 278 -19.88 -0.08 -7.78
N ILE A 279 -19.00 -0.59 -6.91
CA ILE A 279 -17.62 -0.11 -6.78
C ILE A 279 -16.85 -0.37 -8.08
N MET A 280 -16.83 -1.61 -8.58
CA MET A 280 -16.05 -2.02 -9.75
C MET A 280 -16.41 -1.22 -11.00
N ARG A 281 -17.70 -1.02 -11.27
CA ARG A 281 -18.16 -0.25 -12.44
C ARG A 281 -17.86 1.26 -12.31
N ASN A 282 -17.50 1.73 -11.13
CA ASN A 282 -17.22 3.14 -10.84
C ASN A 282 -15.76 3.43 -10.45
N ALA A 283 -14.89 2.42 -10.46
CA ALA A 283 -13.51 2.53 -10.03
C ALA A 283 -12.58 2.79 -11.23
N PRO A 284 -11.85 3.92 -11.28
CA PRO A 284 -10.81 4.14 -12.28
C PRO A 284 -9.45 3.56 -11.82
N ILE A 285 -9.37 3.02 -10.61
CA ILE A 285 -8.15 2.52 -9.97
C ILE A 285 -8.30 1.03 -9.65
N PRO A 286 -7.20 0.27 -9.46
CA PRO A 286 -7.29 -1.14 -9.13
C PRO A 286 -8.07 -1.39 -7.84
N VAL A 287 -8.94 -2.39 -7.85
CA VAL A 287 -9.76 -2.80 -6.71
C VAL A 287 -9.33 -4.18 -6.23
N GLY A 288 -8.99 -4.28 -4.96
CA GLY A 288 -8.69 -5.54 -4.28
C GLY A 288 -9.77 -6.00 -3.33
N THR A 289 -9.71 -7.26 -2.95
CA THR A 289 -10.61 -7.86 -1.95
C THR A 289 -9.88 -8.87 -1.08
N VAL A 290 -10.54 -9.30 -0.01
CA VAL A 290 -10.14 -10.49 0.76
C VAL A 290 -11.22 -11.57 0.57
N PRO A 291 -11.09 -12.49 -0.40
CA PRO A 291 -12.18 -13.39 -0.79
C PRO A 291 -12.79 -14.21 0.36
N ILE A 292 -11.98 -14.56 1.38
CA ILE A 292 -12.45 -15.32 2.55
C ILE A 292 -13.55 -14.61 3.34
N TYR A 293 -13.67 -13.29 3.24
CA TYR A 293 -14.71 -12.53 3.95
C TYR A 293 -16.09 -12.81 3.35
N GLN A 294 -16.21 -12.80 2.03
CA GLN A 294 -17.45 -13.17 1.36
C GLN A 294 -17.73 -14.67 1.49
N THR A 295 -16.70 -15.52 1.44
CA THR A 295 -16.85 -16.96 1.68
C THR A 295 -17.43 -17.24 3.07
N LEU A 296 -16.99 -16.50 4.10
CA LEU A 296 -17.55 -16.61 5.44
C LEU A 296 -19.02 -16.17 5.50
N GLU A 297 -19.40 -15.11 4.78
CA GLU A 297 -20.80 -14.68 4.69
C GLU A 297 -21.66 -15.77 4.05
N LYS A 298 -21.22 -16.33 2.92
CA LYS A 298 -21.90 -17.45 2.24
C LYS A 298 -22.01 -18.70 3.11
N ALA A 299 -21.05 -18.89 4.02
CA ALA A 299 -21.05 -19.96 5.03
C ALA A 299 -21.99 -19.67 6.22
N GLY A 300 -22.76 -18.58 6.17
CA GLY A 300 -23.69 -18.14 7.22
C GLY A 300 -22.99 -17.51 8.43
N GLY A 301 -21.78 -16.98 8.26
CA GLY A 301 -20.94 -16.49 9.35
C GLY A 301 -20.31 -17.59 10.20
N VAL A 302 -20.43 -18.86 9.78
CA VAL A 302 -19.91 -20.03 10.49
C VAL A 302 -18.65 -20.52 9.79
N VAL A 303 -17.50 -20.39 10.46
CA VAL A 303 -16.19 -20.75 9.89
C VAL A 303 -16.12 -22.22 9.53
N GLU A 304 -16.72 -23.09 10.34
CA GLU A 304 -16.80 -24.54 10.19
C GLU A 304 -17.44 -24.97 8.85
N ASN A 305 -18.24 -24.10 8.24
CA ASN A 305 -18.94 -24.37 6.99
C ASN A 305 -18.12 -23.91 5.75
N ILE A 306 -16.97 -23.29 5.93
CA ILE A 306 -16.11 -22.88 4.81
C ILE A 306 -15.38 -24.11 4.27
N THR A 307 -15.55 -24.38 2.97
CA THR A 307 -14.79 -25.40 2.23
C THR A 307 -13.98 -24.77 1.10
N TRP A 308 -13.05 -25.55 0.54
CA TRP A 308 -12.34 -25.15 -0.68
C TRP A 308 -13.31 -24.84 -1.83
N GLU A 309 -14.35 -25.64 -2.03
CA GLU A 309 -15.31 -25.44 -3.12
C GLU A 309 -16.06 -24.12 -2.99
N LEU A 310 -16.46 -23.75 -1.77
CA LEU A 310 -17.12 -22.47 -1.51
C LEU A 310 -16.15 -21.29 -1.73
N PHE A 311 -14.90 -21.44 -1.30
CA PHE A 311 -13.86 -20.43 -1.54
C PHE A 311 -13.56 -20.27 -3.04
N ARG A 312 -13.39 -21.38 -3.76
CA ARG A 312 -13.20 -21.42 -5.22
C ARG A 312 -14.34 -20.75 -5.97
N GLN A 313 -15.59 -20.99 -5.57
CA GLN A 313 -16.76 -20.30 -6.13
C GLN A 313 -16.69 -18.78 -5.91
N THR A 314 -16.31 -18.34 -4.71
CA THR A 314 -16.11 -16.91 -4.42
C THR A 314 -15.00 -16.30 -5.28
N LEU A 315 -13.87 -16.99 -5.48
CA LEU A 315 -12.79 -16.52 -6.34
C LEU A 315 -13.28 -16.28 -7.78
N LEU A 316 -14.01 -17.25 -8.36
CA LEU A 316 -14.54 -17.14 -9.72
C LEU A 316 -15.57 -16.01 -9.85
N GLU A 317 -16.45 -15.86 -8.86
CA GLU A 317 -17.44 -14.78 -8.85
C GLU A 317 -16.76 -13.40 -8.87
N GLN A 318 -15.77 -13.20 -7.99
CA GLN A 318 -15.05 -11.93 -7.91
C GLN A 318 -14.16 -11.67 -9.13
N ALA A 319 -13.59 -12.73 -9.70
CA ALA A 319 -12.80 -12.67 -10.92
C ALA A 319 -13.63 -12.14 -12.09
N GLU A 320 -14.86 -12.63 -12.26
CA GLU A 320 -15.77 -12.17 -13.32
C GLU A 320 -16.26 -10.73 -13.10
N GLN A 321 -16.43 -10.29 -11.85
CA GLN A 321 -16.75 -8.88 -11.56
C GLN A 321 -15.61 -7.92 -11.91
N GLY A 322 -14.37 -8.43 -12.01
CA GLY A 322 -13.19 -7.66 -12.37
C GLY A 322 -12.26 -7.29 -11.21
N VAL A 323 -12.34 -7.96 -10.05
CA VAL A 323 -11.37 -7.69 -8.97
C VAL A 323 -9.94 -7.87 -9.48
N ASP A 324 -9.08 -6.87 -9.26
CA ASP A 324 -7.73 -6.80 -9.85
C ASP A 324 -6.69 -7.56 -9.03
N TYR A 325 -6.90 -7.66 -7.71
CA TYR A 325 -6.04 -8.45 -6.85
C TYR A 325 -6.76 -9.07 -5.65
N PHE A 326 -6.30 -10.26 -5.26
CA PHE A 326 -6.82 -10.96 -4.09
C PHE A 326 -5.80 -11.00 -2.97
N THR A 327 -6.23 -10.59 -1.77
CA THR A 327 -5.53 -10.92 -0.53
C THR A 327 -5.87 -12.33 -0.10
N ILE A 328 -4.89 -13.25 -0.21
CA ILE A 328 -5.06 -14.66 0.17
C ILE A 328 -4.04 -15.03 1.25
N HIS A 329 -4.55 -15.51 2.38
CA HIS A 329 -3.76 -15.84 3.57
C HIS A 329 -3.24 -17.29 3.52
N ALA A 330 -2.63 -17.67 2.41
CA ALA A 330 -2.10 -19.02 2.21
C ALA A 330 -0.81 -19.29 3.04
N GLY A 331 -0.19 -18.26 3.62
CA GLY A 331 0.98 -18.40 4.51
C GLY A 331 0.66 -18.79 5.96
N VAL A 332 -0.62 -18.75 6.36
CA VAL A 332 -1.07 -19.16 7.71
C VAL A 332 -1.15 -20.68 7.78
N LEU A 333 -0.01 -21.32 8.00
CA LEU A 333 0.10 -22.77 8.06
C LEU A 333 -0.21 -23.29 9.47
N LEU A 334 -0.77 -24.49 9.56
CA LEU A 334 -1.14 -25.14 10.82
C LEU A 334 0.02 -25.13 11.83
N ARG A 335 1.24 -25.41 11.35
CA ARG A 335 2.46 -25.42 12.17
C ARG A 335 2.92 -24.05 12.67
N HIS A 336 2.46 -22.96 12.06
CA HIS A 336 2.80 -21.60 12.50
C HIS A 336 1.87 -21.10 13.61
N ILE A 337 0.64 -21.62 13.69
CA ILE A 337 -0.36 -21.16 14.66
C ILE A 337 0.13 -21.26 16.12
N PRO A 338 0.78 -22.34 16.58
CA PRO A 338 1.30 -22.41 17.95
C PRO A 338 2.36 -21.34 18.27
N LEU A 339 3.04 -20.78 17.28
CA LEU A 339 4.03 -19.72 17.49
C LEU A 339 3.38 -18.41 17.99
N THR A 340 2.07 -18.24 17.80
CA THR A 340 1.35 -17.05 18.27
C THR A 340 0.82 -17.17 19.69
N ALA A 341 1.02 -18.32 20.36
CA ALA A 341 0.42 -18.59 21.68
C ALA A 341 0.93 -17.63 22.78
N GLU A 342 2.18 -17.17 22.66
CA GLU A 342 2.84 -16.28 23.63
C GLU A 342 2.76 -14.79 23.24
N ARG A 343 2.02 -14.45 22.17
CA ARG A 343 1.85 -13.05 21.73
C ARG A 343 0.97 -12.27 22.70
N VAL A 344 1.24 -10.98 22.80
CA VAL A 344 0.42 -10.03 23.57
C VAL A 344 -0.95 -9.83 22.92
N THR A 345 -1.01 -9.67 21.59
CA THR A 345 -2.27 -9.44 20.86
C THR A 345 -2.65 -10.57 19.90
N GLY A 346 -1.95 -11.71 19.95
CA GLY A 346 -2.33 -12.92 19.21
C GLY A 346 -2.31 -12.74 17.69
N ILE A 347 -3.39 -13.19 17.03
CA ILE A 347 -3.61 -13.06 15.59
C ILE A 347 -4.62 -11.93 15.35
N VAL A 348 -4.13 -10.78 14.85
CA VAL A 348 -4.97 -9.60 14.58
C VAL A 348 -5.48 -9.50 13.14
N SER A 349 -4.99 -10.35 12.24
CA SER A 349 -5.57 -10.44 10.90
C SER A 349 -6.92 -11.14 10.96
N ARG A 350 -7.98 -10.47 10.45
CA ARG A 350 -9.30 -11.10 10.29
C ARG A 350 -9.23 -12.31 9.36
N GLY A 351 -8.55 -12.20 8.22
CA GLY A 351 -8.40 -13.33 7.30
C GLY A 351 -7.52 -14.43 7.89
N GLY A 352 -6.41 -14.04 8.53
CA GLY A 352 -5.52 -14.99 9.19
C GLY A 352 -6.18 -15.77 10.32
N SER A 353 -6.99 -15.12 11.15
CA SER A 353 -7.73 -15.79 12.24
C SER A 353 -8.81 -16.75 11.74
N ILE A 354 -9.48 -16.46 10.61
CA ILE A 354 -10.41 -17.39 9.96
C ILE A 354 -9.67 -18.65 9.49
N HIS A 355 -8.54 -18.49 8.77
CA HIS A 355 -7.73 -19.62 8.32
C HIS A 355 -7.12 -20.41 9.48
N ALA A 356 -6.67 -19.73 10.54
CA ALA A 356 -6.17 -20.41 11.74
C ALA A 356 -7.26 -21.26 12.40
N LYS A 357 -8.49 -20.73 12.54
CA LYS A 357 -9.62 -21.49 13.08
C LYS A 357 -9.95 -22.71 12.21
N LEU A 358 -9.95 -22.56 10.89
CA LEU A 358 -10.14 -23.68 9.94
C LEU A 358 -9.12 -24.79 10.14
N CYS A 359 -7.83 -24.44 10.19
CA CYS A 359 -6.77 -25.42 10.39
C CYS A 359 -6.92 -26.17 11.72
N LEU A 360 -7.36 -25.48 12.79
CA LEU A 360 -7.50 -26.07 14.12
C LEU A 360 -8.76 -26.96 14.27
N LEU A 361 -9.83 -26.69 13.52
CA LEU A 361 -11.08 -27.47 13.60
C LEU A 361 -10.87 -28.93 13.19
N ASP A 362 -10.20 -29.14 12.07
CA ASP A 362 -9.95 -30.47 11.51
C ASP A 362 -8.50 -30.95 11.69
N HIS A 363 -7.64 -30.11 12.30
CA HIS A 363 -6.20 -30.33 12.41
C HIS A 363 -5.53 -30.63 11.05
N THR A 364 -5.95 -29.90 10.02
CA THR A 364 -5.49 -30.00 8.64
C THR A 364 -4.68 -28.77 8.23
N GLU A 365 -3.86 -28.91 7.19
CA GLU A 365 -3.13 -27.77 6.64
C GLU A 365 -4.09 -26.80 5.96
N ASN A 366 -3.70 -25.53 5.88
CA ASN A 366 -4.50 -24.47 5.26
C ASN A 366 -4.89 -24.82 3.82
N PHE A 367 -6.19 -24.91 3.54
CA PHE A 367 -6.66 -25.29 2.21
C PHE A 367 -6.18 -24.34 1.11
N ALA A 368 -5.99 -23.04 1.39
CA ALA A 368 -5.52 -22.10 0.38
C ALA A 368 -4.04 -22.35 0.02
N TYR A 369 -3.26 -22.90 0.96
CA TYR A 369 -1.90 -23.37 0.70
C TYR A 369 -1.90 -24.67 -0.11
N THR A 370 -2.75 -25.63 0.25
CA THR A 370 -2.79 -26.94 -0.43
C THR A 370 -3.37 -26.85 -1.84
N HIS A 371 -4.33 -25.95 -2.06
CA HIS A 371 -4.95 -25.67 -3.37
C HIS A 371 -4.34 -24.46 -4.08
N TRP A 372 -3.14 -24.01 -3.69
CA TRP A 372 -2.51 -22.82 -4.28
C TRP A 372 -2.44 -22.89 -5.80
N ASP A 373 -2.07 -24.05 -6.37
CA ASP A 373 -1.98 -24.22 -7.83
C ASP A 373 -3.33 -24.02 -8.55
N GLU A 374 -4.45 -24.44 -7.96
CA GLU A 374 -5.78 -24.18 -8.52
C GLU A 374 -6.17 -22.70 -8.41
N ILE A 375 -5.73 -22.01 -7.35
CA ILE A 375 -5.87 -20.56 -7.22
C ILE A 375 -5.08 -19.86 -8.33
N LEU A 376 -3.85 -20.31 -8.62
CA LEU A 376 -3.02 -19.77 -9.69
C LEU A 376 -3.69 -19.91 -11.06
N ASP A 377 -4.33 -21.05 -11.34
CA ASP A 377 -5.06 -21.27 -12.60
C ASP A 377 -6.22 -20.27 -12.77
N ILE A 378 -6.95 -19.97 -11.69
CA ILE A 378 -8.00 -18.94 -11.71
C ILE A 378 -7.38 -17.56 -11.96
N CYS A 379 -6.36 -17.17 -11.18
CA CYS A 379 -5.73 -15.86 -11.32
C CYS A 379 -5.13 -15.65 -12.72
N ALA A 380 -4.48 -16.67 -13.28
CA ALA A 380 -3.89 -16.64 -14.61
C ALA A 380 -4.94 -16.42 -15.72
N ALA A 381 -6.15 -16.97 -15.57
CA ALA A 381 -7.20 -16.85 -16.58
C ALA A 381 -7.78 -15.42 -16.71
N TYR A 382 -7.67 -14.60 -15.66
CA TYR A 382 -8.26 -13.26 -15.60
C TYR A 382 -7.24 -12.12 -15.44
N ASP A 383 -5.96 -12.44 -15.22
CA ASP A 383 -4.90 -11.49 -14.81
C ASP A 383 -5.16 -10.84 -13.45
N ILE A 384 -5.53 -11.67 -12.47
CA ILE A 384 -5.68 -11.24 -11.09
C ILE A 384 -4.32 -11.36 -10.41
N SER A 385 -3.84 -10.26 -9.85
CA SER A 385 -2.62 -10.27 -9.05
C SER A 385 -2.88 -10.89 -7.67
N LEU A 386 -1.89 -11.57 -7.12
CA LEU A 386 -1.97 -12.10 -5.75
C LEU A 386 -1.28 -11.14 -4.78
N SER A 387 -2.05 -10.66 -3.81
CA SER A 387 -1.54 -10.04 -2.61
C SER A 387 -1.42 -11.13 -1.55
N ILE A 388 -0.24 -11.70 -1.35
CA ILE A 388 -0.10 -12.82 -0.40
C ILE A 388 -0.19 -12.24 1.01
N GLY A 389 -1.28 -12.54 1.71
CA GLY A 389 -1.66 -11.89 2.97
C GLY A 389 -0.71 -12.21 4.12
N ASP A 390 -0.65 -11.31 5.09
CA ASP A 390 0.15 -11.40 6.31
C ASP A 390 -0.71 -11.77 7.53
N GLY A 391 -1.27 -12.98 7.49
CA GLY A 391 -2.21 -13.46 8.49
C GLY A 391 -1.67 -13.51 9.91
N LEU A 392 -0.35 -13.60 10.07
CA LEU A 392 0.39 -13.62 11.33
C LEU A 392 1.17 -12.30 11.54
N ARG A 393 0.76 -11.18 10.96
CA ARG A 393 1.36 -9.87 11.27
C ARG A 393 1.25 -9.50 12.76
N PRO A 394 2.17 -8.68 13.29
CA PRO A 394 2.11 -8.19 14.66
C PRO A 394 1.00 -7.14 14.82
N GLY A 395 0.18 -7.30 15.87
CA GLY A 395 -0.86 -6.33 16.26
C GLY A 395 -0.49 -5.51 17.49
N SER A 396 0.76 -5.58 17.92
CA SER A 396 1.34 -4.76 18.97
C SER A 396 2.84 -4.64 18.75
N ILE A 397 3.46 -3.60 19.31
CA ILE A 397 4.91 -3.41 19.28
C ILE A 397 5.66 -4.58 19.92
N ALA A 398 5.06 -5.25 20.91
CA ALA A 398 5.65 -6.38 21.60
C ALA A 398 5.82 -7.61 20.70
N ASP A 399 4.87 -7.82 19.78
CA ASP A 399 4.83 -8.99 18.90
C ASP A 399 5.63 -8.80 17.61
N ALA A 400 6.19 -7.60 17.39
CA ALA A 400 6.92 -7.26 16.18
C ALA A 400 8.19 -8.10 15.99
N ASN A 401 8.38 -8.62 14.77
CA ASN A 401 9.53 -9.41 14.32
C ASN A 401 9.67 -10.75 15.05
N ASP A 402 8.56 -11.32 15.52
CA ASP A 402 8.56 -12.60 16.19
C ASP A 402 8.67 -13.79 15.20
N ALA A 403 8.73 -15.00 15.76
CA ALA A 403 8.88 -16.22 14.98
C ALA A 403 7.67 -16.50 14.06
N ALA A 404 6.45 -16.20 14.52
CA ALA A 404 5.24 -16.45 13.74
C ALA A 404 5.19 -15.57 12.49
N GLN A 405 5.48 -14.27 12.64
CA GLN A 405 5.53 -13.32 11.53
C GLN A 405 6.54 -13.75 10.47
N PHE A 406 7.78 -14.05 10.88
CA PHE A 406 8.82 -14.40 9.92
C PHE A 406 8.68 -15.80 9.32
N ALA A 407 8.05 -16.74 10.02
CA ALA A 407 7.71 -18.05 9.43
C ALA A 407 6.69 -17.91 8.30
N GLU A 408 5.68 -17.04 8.47
CA GLU A 408 4.75 -16.71 7.39
C GLU A 408 5.45 -15.98 6.24
N LEU A 409 6.25 -14.95 6.52
CA LEU A 409 6.99 -14.21 5.48
C LEU A 409 7.87 -15.12 4.62
N PHE A 410 8.56 -16.07 5.26
CA PHE A 410 9.36 -17.06 4.53
C PHE A 410 8.49 -17.92 3.60
N THR A 411 7.28 -18.28 4.04
CA THR A 411 6.29 -19.03 3.24
C THR A 411 5.71 -18.18 2.11
N GLN A 412 5.46 -16.89 2.34
CA GLN A 412 5.03 -15.96 1.27
C GLN A 412 6.03 -15.95 0.12
N GLY A 413 7.34 -16.01 0.41
CA GLY A 413 8.39 -16.13 -0.61
C GLY A 413 8.33 -17.43 -1.43
N GLU A 414 8.02 -18.57 -0.79
CA GLU A 414 7.78 -19.84 -1.50
C GLU A 414 6.58 -19.72 -2.45
N LEU A 415 5.45 -19.23 -1.94
CA LEU A 415 4.22 -19.06 -2.71
C LEU A 415 4.39 -18.07 -3.87
N THR A 416 5.21 -17.04 -3.69
CA THR A 416 5.60 -16.08 -4.73
C THR A 416 6.29 -16.77 -5.90
N ARG A 417 7.30 -17.60 -5.63
CA ARG A 417 8.03 -18.33 -6.69
C ARG A 417 7.11 -19.28 -7.45
N ARG A 418 6.24 -20.01 -6.74
CA ARG A 418 5.22 -20.89 -7.35
C ARG A 418 4.24 -20.13 -8.24
N ALA A 419 3.80 -18.94 -7.80
CA ALA A 419 2.93 -18.08 -8.61
C ALA A 419 3.64 -17.57 -9.88
N TRP A 420 4.91 -17.19 -9.78
CA TRP A 420 5.70 -16.74 -10.93
C TRP A 420 5.96 -17.86 -11.96
N GLU A 421 6.05 -19.12 -11.54
CA GLU A 421 6.11 -20.28 -12.46
C GLU A 421 4.85 -20.39 -13.33
N ARG A 422 3.69 -19.95 -12.80
CA ARG A 422 2.42 -19.85 -13.53
C ARG A 422 2.18 -18.46 -14.15
N ASN A 423 3.18 -17.58 -14.16
CA ASN A 423 3.08 -16.19 -14.64
C ASN A 423 1.99 -15.36 -13.95
N VAL A 424 1.62 -15.68 -12.72
CA VAL A 424 0.71 -14.86 -11.93
C VAL A 424 1.49 -13.75 -11.25
N GLN A 425 0.99 -12.52 -11.35
CA GLN A 425 1.60 -11.34 -10.75
C GLN A 425 1.45 -11.40 -9.22
N VAL A 426 2.48 -10.99 -8.46
CA VAL A 426 2.51 -11.11 -6.99
C VAL A 426 3.02 -9.83 -6.33
N MET A 427 2.37 -9.46 -5.23
CA MET A 427 2.93 -8.63 -4.16
C MET A 427 2.77 -9.37 -2.82
N ASN A 428 3.59 -9.03 -1.82
CA ASN A 428 3.49 -9.62 -0.48
C ASN A 428 2.98 -8.58 0.51
N GLU A 429 2.05 -8.98 1.38
CA GLU A 429 1.63 -8.13 2.49
C GLU A 429 2.62 -8.21 3.65
N GLY A 430 2.74 -7.12 4.39
CA GLY A 430 3.69 -6.95 5.48
C GLY A 430 3.13 -6.15 6.65
N PRO A 431 3.92 -6.07 7.74
CA PRO A 431 3.43 -5.93 9.10
C PRO A 431 2.59 -4.68 9.40
N GLY A 432 1.85 -4.81 10.51
CA GLY A 432 1.06 -3.78 11.16
C GLY A 432 1.84 -2.95 12.19
N HIS A 433 2.15 -3.50 13.37
CA HIS A 433 2.75 -2.73 14.47
C HIS A 433 4.24 -3.06 14.60
N VAL A 434 5.13 -2.10 14.33
CA VAL A 434 6.58 -2.30 14.33
C VAL A 434 7.30 -1.05 14.84
N PRO A 435 8.08 -1.13 15.93
CA PRO A 435 8.85 0.02 16.39
C PRO A 435 9.99 0.32 15.41
N MET A 436 10.33 1.60 15.24
CA MET A 436 11.21 2.06 14.14
C MET A 436 12.53 1.29 14.00
N HIS A 437 13.18 0.92 15.10
CA HIS A 437 14.44 0.18 15.07
C HIS A 437 14.34 -1.25 14.46
N LYS A 438 13.13 -1.80 14.37
CA LYS A 438 12.83 -3.12 13.77
C LYS A 438 12.36 -3.04 12.31
N ILE A 439 12.02 -1.85 11.81
CA ILE A 439 11.55 -1.66 10.43
C ILE A 439 12.59 -2.15 9.39
N PRO A 440 13.91 -1.84 9.50
CA PRO A 440 14.88 -2.27 8.51
C PRO A 440 15.00 -3.79 8.33
N GLU A 441 14.85 -4.57 9.41
CA GLU A 441 14.90 -6.03 9.35
C GLU A 441 13.73 -6.60 8.53
N ASN A 442 12.54 -6.00 8.64
CA ASN A 442 11.37 -6.42 7.85
C ASN A 442 11.62 -6.26 6.35
N MET A 443 12.11 -5.09 5.94
CA MET A 443 12.40 -4.84 4.52
C MET A 443 13.52 -5.75 4.01
N GLN A 444 14.60 -5.92 4.78
CA GLN A 444 15.72 -6.77 4.38
C GLN A 444 15.28 -8.23 4.16
N LYS A 445 14.52 -8.80 5.10
CA LYS A 445 14.02 -10.17 5.00
C LYS A 445 13.05 -10.35 3.84
N GLN A 446 12.17 -9.37 3.60
CA GLN A 446 11.23 -9.47 2.49
C GLN A 446 11.95 -9.44 1.13
N LEU A 447 12.90 -8.51 0.94
CA LEU A 447 13.69 -8.46 -0.30
C LEU A 447 14.42 -9.78 -0.56
N GLU A 448 15.01 -10.36 0.49
CA GLU A 448 15.78 -11.61 0.39
C GLU A 448 14.87 -12.83 0.16
N TRP A 449 13.85 -13.04 1.00
CA TRP A 449 13.06 -14.27 1.00
C TRP A 449 11.96 -14.29 -0.08
N CYS A 450 11.46 -13.12 -0.45
CA CYS A 450 10.41 -12.94 -1.46
C CYS A 450 10.95 -12.44 -2.81
N ASN A 451 12.26 -12.54 -3.03
CA ASN A 451 12.90 -12.28 -4.33
C ASN A 451 12.60 -10.88 -4.89
N GLU A 452 12.59 -9.87 -4.02
CA GLU A 452 12.29 -8.47 -4.36
C GLU A 452 10.89 -8.22 -4.95
N ALA A 453 9.93 -9.14 -4.78
CA ALA A 453 8.53 -8.87 -5.12
C ALA A 453 8.02 -7.58 -4.45
N PRO A 454 7.09 -6.82 -5.06
CA PRO A 454 6.53 -5.63 -4.44
C PRO A 454 6.01 -5.91 -3.03
N PHE A 455 6.40 -5.05 -2.08
CA PHE A 455 5.95 -5.15 -0.70
C PHE A 455 4.79 -4.19 -0.45
N TYR A 456 3.79 -4.66 0.29
CA TYR A 456 2.55 -3.95 0.62
C TYR A 456 2.32 -3.95 2.13
N THR A 457 2.45 -2.80 2.82
CA THR A 457 2.44 -2.77 4.29
C THR A 457 1.27 -2.00 4.87
N LEU A 458 0.74 -2.46 6.01
CA LEU A 458 -0.27 -1.74 6.79
C LEU A 458 0.40 -0.80 7.82
N GLY A 459 0.75 0.42 7.38
CA GLY A 459 1.67 1.28 8.12
C GLY A 459 3.13 0.95 7.82
N PRO A 460 3.95 0.55 8.81
CA PRO A 460 3.56 0.09 10.14
C PRO A 460 3.35 1.18 11.20
N LEU A 461 2.52 0.92 12.22
CA LEU A 461 2.39 1.74 13.42
C LEU A 461 3.67 1.68 14.25
N ALA A 462 4.30 2.84 14.48
CA ALA A 462 5.54 2.94 15.23
C ALA A 462 5.35 2.89 16.76
N THR A 463 4.12 3.02 17.25
CA THR A 463 3.74 2.97 18.66
C THR A 463 2.24 2.68 18.83
N ASP A 464 1.86 2.02 19.94
CA ASP A 464 0.47 1.61 20.23
C ASP A 464 -0.29 2.58 21.15
N VAL A 465 0.36 3.66 21.60
CA VAL A 465 -0.13 4.48 22.73
C VAL A 465 -1.04 5.65 22.33
N ALA A 466 -1.44 5.76 21.06
CA ALA A 466 -2.17 6.92 20.55
C ALA A 466 -3.39 6.55 19.67
N PRO A 467 -4.32 5.70 20.14
CA PRO A 467 -5.56 5.43 19.41
C PRO A 467 -6.33 6.74 19.17
N GLY A 468 -6.90 6.89 17.98
CA GLY A 468 -7.44 8.17 17.48
C GLY A 468 -6.45 8.94 16.60
N TYR A 469 -5.17 8.59 16.67
CA TYR A 469 -4.08 9.22 15.91
C TYR A 469 -3.22 8.19 15.16
N ASP A 470 -3.77 7.01 14.90
CA ASP A 470 -3.00 5.92 14.29
C ASP A 470 -2.59 6.18 12.83
N HIS A 471 -3.34 7.03 12.11
CA HIS A 471 -2.89 7.60 10.84
C HIS A 471 -1.53 8.34 10.96
N ILE A 472 -1.21 8.92 12.12
CA ILE A 472 0.09 9.58 12.38
C ILE A 472 1.13 8.57 12.84
N THR A 473 0.79 7.71 13.81
CA THR A 473 1.73 6.69 14.32
C THR A 473 2.22 5.77 13.20
N SER A 474 1.32 5.45 12.27
CA SER A 474 1.61 4.64 11.09
C SER A 474 2.27 5.42 9.95
N ALA A 475 1.95 6.70 9.72
CA ALA A 475 2.64 7.50 8.70
C ALA A 475 4.16 7.57 8.95
N ILE A 476 4.58 7.58 10.23
CA ILE A 476 6.01 7.48 10.60
C ILE A 476 6.59 6.18 10.06
N GLY A 477 6.02 5.02 10.40
CA GLY A 477 6.56 3.74 9.93
C GLY A 477 6.43 3.55 8.43
N ALA A 478 5.32 3.99 7.83
CA ALA A 478 5.04 3.92 6.41
C ALA A 478 6.07 4.71 5.58
N ALA A 479 6.40 5.93 5.97
CA ALA A 479 7.45 6.72 5.31
C ALA A 479 8.82 6.04 5.45
N ASN A 480 9.14 5.50 6.63
CA ASN A 480 10.39 4.79 6.88
C ASN A 480 10.51 3.53 6.01
N ILE A 481 9.50 2.66 5.99
CA ILE A 481 9.56 1.41 5.24
C ILE A 481 9.42 1.63 3.73
N GLY A 482 8.64 2.64 3.31
CA GLY A 482 8.57 3.13 1.93
C GLY A 482 9.94 3.59 1.43
N ALA A 483 10.68 4.36 2.22
CA ALA A 483 12.03 4.81 1.87
C ALA A 483 13.01 3.64 1.69
N LEU A 484 12.82 2.55 2.43
CA LEU A 484 13.64 1.34 2.30
C LEU A 484 13.26 0.48 1.09
N GLY A 485 12.02 0.54 0.62
CA GLY A 485 11.62 -0.06 -0.65
C GLY A 485 10.21 -0.60 -0.76
N THR A 486 9.34 -0.41 0.24
CA THR A 486 7.92 -0.79 0.12
C THR A 486 7.26 -0.07 -1.05
N ALA A 487 6.46 -0.80 -1.83
CA ALA A 487 5.89 -0.33 -3.10
C ALA A 487 4.47 0.21 -2.95
N LEU A 488 3.67 -0.38 -2.05
CA LEU A 488 2.30 0.03 -1.75
C LEU A 488 2.13 0.20 -0.23
N LEU A 489 1.50 1.28 0.20
CA LEU A 489 1.22 1.55 1.61
C LEU A 489 -0.29 1.49 1.84
N CYS A 490 -0.75 0.53 2.63
CA CYS A 490 -2.14 0.48 3.07
C CYS A 490 -2.34 1.56 4.10
N TYR A 491 -3.29 2.46 3.85
CA TYR A 491 -3.53 3.55 4.76
C TYR A 491 -4.03 3.06 6.13
N VAL A 492 -3.93 3.93 7.12
CA VAL A 492 -4.53 3.73 8.44
C VAL A 492 -5.28 5.03 8.73
N THR A 493 -6.52 4.90 9.15
CA THR A 493 -7.38 6.06 9.42
C THR A 493 -7.23 6.52 10.88
N PRO A 494 -7.68 7.73 11.24
CA PRO A 494 -7.79 8.12 12.65
C PRO A 494 -8.62 7.16 13.52
N LYS A 495 -9.57 6.44 12.91
CA LYS A 495 -10.46 5.50 13.59
C LYS A 495 -9.95 4.08 13.70
N GLU A 496 -8.74 3.80 13.24
CA GLU A 496 -8.13 2.48 13.48
C GLU A 496 -8.21 2.12 14.97
N HIS A 497 -8.52 0.87 15.27
CA HIS A 497 -8.78 0.35 16.62
C HIS A 497 -10.01 0.94 17.36
N LEU A 498 -10.77 1.85 16.75
CA LEU A 498 -11.89 2.55 17.39
C LEU A 498 -13.23 2.37 16.69
N GLY A 499 -13.25 2.26 15.35
CA GLY A 499 -14.49 2.08 14.60
C GLY A 499 -14.33 2.21 13.10
N LEU A 500 -15.46 2.23 12.39
CA LEU A 500 -15.46 2.35 10.93
C LEU A 500 -15.23 3.81 10.48
N PRO A 501 -14.32 4.04 9.53
CA PRO A 501 -14.01 5.37 9.03
C PRO A 501 -15.20 5.97 8.27
N ASN A 502 -15.50 7.23 8.57
CA ASN A 502 -16.41 8.04 7.75
C ASN A 502 -15.61 8.73 6.63
N ARG A 503 -16.30 9.55 5.83
CA ARG A 503 -15.71 10.31 4.73
C ARG A 503 -14.49 11.17 5.13
N ASP A 504 -14.55 11.85 6.27
CA ASP A 504 -13.46 12.73 6.70
C ASP A 504 -12.25 11.93 7.20
N ASP A 505 -12.50 10.80 7.89
CA ASP A 505 -11.46 9.87 8.31
C ASP A 505 -10.72 9.27 7.10
N VAL A 506 -11.46 8.95 6.02
CA VAL A 506 -10.89 8.48 4.75
C VAL A 506 -9.96 9.54 4.15
N LYS A 507 -10.39 10.81 4.07
CA LYS A 507 -9.51 11.89 3.60
C LYS A 507 -8.27 12.04 4.48
N ALA A 508 -8.44 12.04 5.80
CA ALA A 508 -7.33 12.20 6.74
C ALA A 508 -6.29 11.07 6.57
N GLY A 509 -6.73 9.82 6.45
CA GLY A 509 -5.86 8.68 6.18
C GLY A 509 -5.12 8.81 4.85
N ILE A 510 -5.83 9.18 3.78
CA ILE A 510 -5.23 9.31 2.44
C ILE A 510 -4.19 10.43 2.41
N ILE A 511 -4.50 11.61 2.96
CA ILE A 511 -3.54 12.73 2.99
C ILE A 511 -2.30 12.34 3.80
N ALA A 512 -2.46 11.70 4.96
CA ALA A 512 -1.33 11.23 5.77
C ALA A 512 -0.43 10.25 4.98
N TYR A 513 -1.04 9.36 4.19
CA TYR A 513 -0.30 8.37 3.41
C TYR A 513 0.28 8.92 2.11
N LYS A 514 -0.34 9.91 1.45
CA LYS A 514 0.31 10.64 0.35
C LYS A 514 1.53 11.41 0.83
N ILE A 515 1.48 11.99 2.04
CA ILE A 515 2.66 12.60 2.67
C ILE A 515 3.74 11.52 2.89
N ALA A 516 3.39 10.37 3.49
CA ALA A 516 4.36 9.30 3.75
C ALA A 516 4.98 8.73 2.46
N ALA A 517 4.17 8.48 1.44
CA ALA A 517 4.61 7.99 0.13
C ALA A 517 5.54 8.99 -0.56
N HIS A 518 5.16 10.28 -0.61
CA HIS A 518 6.00 11.32 -1.21
C HIS A 518 7.30 11.54 -0.43
N ALA A 519 7.26 11.50 0.90
CA ALA A 519 8.46 11.57 1.73
C ALA A 519 9.41 10.39 1.47
N ALA A 520 8.87 9.19 1.26
CA ALA A 520 9.65 8.04 0.84
C ALA A 520 10.26 8.23 -0.56
N ASP A 521 9.51 8.78 -1.51
CA ASP A 521 10.00 9.07 -2.86
C ASP A 521 11.13 10.11 -2.88
N LEU A 522 11.05 11.14 -2.02
CA LEU A 522 12.14 12.08 -1.77
C LEU A 522 13.37 11.37 -1.20
N ALA A 523 13.18 10.52 -0.18
CA ALA A 523 14.28 9.77 0.44
C ALA A 523 14.95 8.78 -0.53
N LYS A 524 14.18 8.19 -1.44
CA LYS A 524 14.66 7.34 -2.54
C LYS A 524 15.38 8.13 -3.63
N GLY A 525 15.26 9.46 -3.66
CA GLY A 525 15.78 10.31 -4.72
C GLY A 525 15.11 10.06 -6.07
N LEU A 526 13.80 9.74 -6.07
CA LEU A 526 13.09 9.51 -7.33
C LEU A 526 13.12 10.77 -8.22
N PRO A 527 13.34 10.62 -9.54
CA PRO A 527 13.31 11.74 -10.47
C PRO A 527 12.02 12.55 -10.34
N ASN A 528 12.15 13.87 -10.32
CA ASN A 528 11.06 14.86 -10.23
C ASN A 528 10.24 14.89 -8.93
N ALA A 529 10.47 14.01 -7.95
CA ALA A 529 9.78 14.09 -6.65
C ALA A 529 10.03 15.45 -5.97
N GLN A 530 11.30 15.87 -5.87
CA GLN A 530 11.69 17.13 -5.24
C GLN A 530 11.18 18.37 -6.00
N ALA A 531 10.89 18.27 -7.31
CA ALA A 531 10.41 19.40 -8.08
C ALA A 531 9.08 19.95 -7.53
N TRP A 532 8.26 19.08 -6.93
CA TRP A 532 7.02 19.50 -6.27
C TRP A 532 7.30 20.34 -5.01
N ASP A 533 8.16 19.85 -4.12
CA ASP A 533 8.59 20.57 -2.91
C ASP A 533 9.23 21.92 -3.25
N ASP A 534 10.08 21.94 -4.27
CA ASP A 534 10.78 23.14 -4.72
C ASP A 534 9.78 24.16 -5.31
N ALA A 535 8.81 23.73 -6.11
CA ALA A 535 7.77 24.60 -6.66
C ALA A 535 6.91 25.24 -5.54
N LEU A 536 6.48 24.44 -4.56
CA LEU A 536 5.69 24.92 -3.43
C LEU A 536 6.52 25.85 -2.52
N SER A 537 7.77 25.49 -2.26
CA SER A 537 8.70 26.28 -1.44
C SER A 537 9.05 27.61 -2.10
N LYS A 538 9.21 27.62 -3.43
CA LYS A 538 9.39 28.85 -4.21
C LYS A 538 8.17 29.75 -4.09
N ALA A 539 6.96 29.21 -4.30
CA ALA A 539 5.71 29.97 -4.12
C ALA A 539 5.58 30.55 -2.70
N ARG A 540 5.97 29.78 -1.68
CA ARG A 540 6.01 30.23 -0.28
C ARG A 540 6.99 31.38 -0.07
N PHE A 541 8.21 31.27 -0.60
CA PHE A 541 9.25 32.30 -0.45
C PHE A 541 8.93 33.58 -1.22
N GLU A 542 8.22 33.46 -2.33
CA GLU A 542 7.75 34.59 -3.16
C GLU A 542 6.39 35.13 -2.71
N PHE A 543 5.83 34.62 -1.61
CA PHE A 543 4.53 35.00 -1.07
C PHE A 543 3.35 34.88 -2.06
N ARG A 544 3.47 33.96 -3.03
CA ARG A 544 2.38 33.56 -3.95
C ARG A 544 1.45 32.60 -3.23
N TRP A 545 0.67 33.12 -2.27
CA TRP A 545 -0.18 32.32 -1.38
C TRP A 545 -1.13 31.39 -2.13
N TRP A 546 -1.78 31.89 -3.19
CA TRP A 546 -2.67 31.08 -4.03
C TRP A 546 -1.94 29.88 -4.64
N ASP A 547 -0.76 30.08 -5.18
CA ASP A 547 0.06 29.00 -5.74
C ASP A 547 0.52 28.04 -4.66
N GLN A 548 0.92 28.52 -3.48
CA GLN A 548 1.29 27.66 -2.36
C GLN A 548 0.12 26.75 -1.94
N PHE A 549 -1.11 27.27 -1.90
CA PHE A 549 -2.29 26.46 -1.57
C PHE A 549 -2.56 25.43 -2.68
N ASN A 550 -2.64 25.87 -3.94
CA ASN A 550 -2.98 25.02 -5.09
C ASN A 550 -1.92 23.94 -5.36
N LEU A 551 -0.66 24.23 -5.02
CA LEU A 551 0.43 23.26 -5.08
C LEU A 551 0.37 22.25 -3.93
N SER A 552 -0.32 22.49 -2.82
CA SER A 552 -0.37 21.52 -1.71
C SER A 552 -1.15 20.24 -2.06
N LEU A 553 -1.06 19.22 -1.18
CA LEU A 553 -1.86 17.99 -1.27
C LEU A 553 -3.35 18.23 -0.99
N ASP A 554 -3.67 19.21 -0.14
CA ASP A 554 -5.02 19.57 0.26
C ASP A 554 -5.21 21.10 0.23
N PRO A 555 -5.41 21.68 -0.97
CA PRO A 555 -5.46 23.13 -1.14
C PRO A 555 -6.53 23.82 -0.30
N VAL A 556 -7.69 23.18 -0.15
CA VAL A 556 -8.81 23.76 0.61
C VAL A 556 -8.48 23.89 2.09
N THR A 557 -7.81 22.90 2.69
CA THR A 557 -7.39 22.96 4.10
C THR A 557 -6.26 23.96 4.30
N ALA A 558 -5.28 23.99 3.39
CA ALA A 558 -4.19 24.97 3.46
C ALA A 558 -4.70 26.42 3.45
N ARG A 559 -5.66 26.72 2.56
CA ARG A 559 -6.35 28.01 2.52
C ARG A 559 -7.16 28.27 3.79
N LEU A 560 -7.96 27.30 4.23
CA LEU A 560 -8.80 27.42 5.42
C LEU A 560 -7.99 27.83 6.65
N TYR A 561 -6.81 27.23 6.85
CA TYR A 561 -5.97 27.51 8.01
C TYR A 561 -5.31 28.89 7.96
N HIS A 562 -4.89 29.34 6.78
CA HIS A 562 -4.42 30.72 6.61
C HIS A 562 -5.56 31.72 6.92
N ASP A 563 -6.74 31.48 6.35
CA ASP A 563 -7.86 32.42 6.38
C ASP A 563 -8.56 32.48 7.74
N ALA A 564 -8.35 31.49 8.60
CA ALA A 564 -8.80 31.52 9.99
C ALA A 564 -8.28 32.76 10.75
N THR A 565 -7.17 33.37 10.31
CA THR A 565 -6.60 34.57 10.93
C THR A 565 -6.43 35.74 9.96
N LEU A 566 -6.22 35.48 8.66
CA LEU A 566 -6.04 36.50 7.63
C LEU A 566 -7.00 36.28 6.44
N PRO A 567 -8.33 36.42 6.62
CA PRO A 567 -9.32 36.04 5.62
C PRO A 567 -9.43 37.00 4.42
N ARG A 568 -8.97 38.25 4.57
CA ARG A 568 -9.16 39.28 3.54
C ARG A 568 -8.28 39.00 2.32
N GLU A 569 -8.81 39.19 1.12
CA GLU A 569 -8.09 38.98 -0.15
C GLU A 569 -6.70 39.65 -0.25
N PRO A 570 -6.50 40.90 0.22
CA PRO A 570 -5.17 41.51 0.23
C PRO A 570 -4.12 40.72 1.04
N ALA A 571 -4.53 39.86 1.98
CA ALA A 571 -3.59 39.00 2.71
C ALA A 571 -2.94 37.93 1.82
N LYS A 572 -3.57 37.57 0.69
CA LYS A 572 -3.03 36.58 -0.28
C LYS A 572 -1.90 37.13 -1.15
N THR A 573 -1.59 38.40 -1.01
CA THR A 573 -0.41 39.07 -1.60
C THR A 573 0.49 39.66 -0.52
N ALA A 574 0.20 39.41 0.76
CA ALA A 574 0.99 39.93 1.86
C ALA A 574 2.31 39.16 2.01
N HIS A 575 3.40 39.90 2.26
CA HIS A 575 4.72 39.31 2.49
C HIS A 575 4.91 38.85 3.94
N PHE A 576 3.87 38.28 4.54
CA PHE A 576 3.87 37.72 5.89
C PHE A 576 2.63 36.88 6.13
N CYS A 577 2.64 36.09 7.20
CA CYS A 577 1.43 35.49 7.78
C CYS A 577 1.24 35.95 9.23
N SER A 578 0.15 35.52 9.85
CA SER A 578 -0.20 35.87 11.24
C SER A 578 0.83 35.38 12.28
N MET A 579 1.65 34.37 11.97
CA MET A 579 2.65 33.84 12.90
C MET A 579 3.75 34.83 13.25
N CYS A 580 4.29 35.57 12.27
CA CYS A 580 5.38 36.53 12.49
C CYS A 580 4.93 37.99 12.34
N GLY A 581 3.78 38.21 11.67
CA GLY A 581 3.33 39.53 11.29
C GLY A 581 4.28 40.25 10.31
N PRO A 582 3.95 41.48 9.92
CA PRO A 582 4.63 42.19 8.84
C PRO A 582 6.10 42.56 9.14
N LYS A 583 6.47 42.71 10.41
CA LYS A 583 7.80 43.22 10.79
C LYS A 583 8.87 42.14 10.96
N PHE A 584 8.46 40.90 11.23
CA PHE A 584 9.38 39.83 11.64
C PHE A 584 9.29 38.60 10.74
N CYS A 585 8.65 38.71 9.57
CA CYS A 585 8.66 37.62 8.62
C CYS A 585 10.09 37.41 8.09
N SER A 586 10.68 36.27 8.44
CA SER A 586 12.06 35.93 8.06
C SER A 586 12.28 35.90 6.55
N MET A 587 11.29 35.43 5.78
CA MET A 587 11.36 35.40 4.31
C MET A 587 11.33 36.80 3.71
N GLN A 588 10.55 37.72 4.26
CA GLN A 588 10.52 39.12 3.81
C GLN A 588 11.85 39.82 4.10
N ILE A 589 12.37 39.67 5.31
CA ILE A 589 13.70 40.19 5.69
C ILE A 589 14.77 39.62 4.75
N SER A 590 14.68 38.33 4.40
CA SER A 590 15.61 37.70 3.46
C SER A 590 15.48 38.27 2.04
N GLN A 591 14.28 38.59 1.57
CA GLN A 591 14.09 39.26 0.27
C GLN A 591 14.71 40.66 0.28
N GLU A 592 14.47 41.45 1.34
CA GLU A 592 15.07 42.79 1.49
C GLU A 592 16.60 42.74 1.48
N LEU A 593 17.20 41.75 2.17
CA LEU A 593 18.64 41.51 2.16
C LEU A 593 19.17 41.14 0.76
N ARG A 594 18.43 40.34 -0.01
CA ARG A 594 18.80 39.98 -1.40
C ARG A 594 18.75 41.19 -2.31
N THR A 595 17.71 42.00 -2.22
CA THR A 595 17.57 43.26 -2.98
C THR A 595 18.71 44.21 -2.64
N TYR A 596 18.99 44.41 -1.34
CA TYR A 596 20.11 45.24 -0.90
C TYR A 596 21.46 44.74 -1.44
N ALA A 597 21.72 43.44 -1.37
CA ALA A 597 22.95 42.86 -1.91
C ALA A 597 23.09 43.06 -3.43
N GLN A 598 21.98 42.90 -4.18
CA GLN A 598 21.95 43.15 -5.63
C GLN A 598 22.21 44.63 -5.96
N GLU A 599 21.56 45.57 -5.27
CA GLU A 599 21.76 47.01 -5.46
C GLU A 599 23.20 47.45 -5.18
N LYS A 600 23.87 46.75 -4.25
CA LYS A 600 25.24 47.04 -3.84
C LYS A 600 26.31 46.23 -4.58
N ASN A 601 25.94 45.41 -5.59
CA ASN A 601 26.84 44.45 -6.28
C ASN A 601 27.68 43.63 -5.29
N ILE A 602 27.01 43.14 -4.24
CA ILE A 602 27.64 42.30 -3.23
C ILE A 602 27.54 40.85 -3.72
N ASP A 603 28.45 40.49 -4.60
CA ASP A 603 28.40 39.24 -5.38
C ASP A 603 28.84 38.01 -4.56
N SER A 604 29.33 38.19 -3.32
CA SER A 604 29.72 37.12 -2.42
C SER A 604 29.61 37.50 -0.94
N ALA A 605 29.40 36.51 -0.08
CA ALA A 605 29.43 36.68 1.38
C ALA A 605 30.76 37.31 1.87
N GLN A 606 31.87 37.06 1.16
CA GLN A 606 33.17 37.68 1.46
C GLN A 606 33.21 39.17 1.15
N ASN A 607 32.60 39.62 0.03
CA ASN A 607 32.52 41.04 -0.31
C ASN A 607 31.56 41.79 0.63
N ALA A 608 30.46 41.15 1.04
CA ALA A 608 29.51 41.68 2.03
C ALA A 608 30.19 41.92 3.38
N GLN A 609 30.93 40.90 3.83
CA GLN A 609 31.65 40.94 5.09
C GLN A 609 32.79 41.97 5.05
N GLN A 610 33.56 42.07 3.95
CA GLN A 610 34.58 43.10 3.81
C GLN A 610 34.01 44.51 3.75
N ALA A 611 32.91 44.74 3.03
CA ALA A 611 32.24 46.04 2.96
C ALA A 611 31.68 46.45 4.33
N GLY A 612 30.99 45.54 5.03
CA GLY A 612 30.50 45.78 6.39
C GLY A 612 31.63 45.98 7.40
N MET A 613 32.72 45.20 7.31
CA MET A 613 33.92 45.43 8.14
C MET A 613 34.59 46.78 7.85
N LYS A 614 34.53 47.25 6.59
CA LYS A 614 35.07 48.56 6.19
C LYS A 614 34.19 49.70 6.70
N GLU A 615 32.86 49.61 6.58
CA GLU A 615 31.92 50.57 7.18
C GLU A 615 32.09 50.63 8.70
N MET A 616 32.19 49.48 9.38
CA MET A 616 32.46 49.45 10.82
C MET A 616 33.84 50.01 11.17
N SER A 617 34.85 49.82 10.31
CA SER A 617 36.18 50.43 10.49
C SER A 617 36.16 51.95 10.28
N GLU A 618 35.31 52.45 9.39
CA GLU A 618 35.14 53.89 9.15
C GLU A 618 34.34 54.53 10.29
N ALA A 619 33.22 53.92 10.70
CA ALA A 619 32.44 54.33 11.87
C ALA A 619 33.28 54.30 13.16
N PHE A 620 34.11 53.27 13.36
CA PHE A 620 35.04 53.20 14.48
C PHE A 620 36.03 54.36 14.49
N LYS A 621 36.56 54.78 13.33
CA LYS A 621 37.45 55.95 13.22
C LYS A 621 36.72 57.26 13.45
N GLU A 622 35.49 57.39 12.95
CA GLU A 622 34.66 58.58 13.14
C GLU A 622 34.25 58.78 14.60
N LEU A 623 34.04 57.67 15.34
CA LEU A 623 33.80 57.68 16.77
C LEU A 623 35.08 57.84 17.61
N GLY A 624 36.22 58.19 16.98
CA GLY A 624 37.48 58.47 17.69
C GLY A 624 38.40 57.27 17.91
N ALA A 625 38.10 56.12 17.32
CA ALA A 625 38.85 54.88 17.44
C ALA A 625 39.02 54.38 18.89
N GLU A 626 38.04 54.66 19.73
CA GLU A 626 37.98 54.19 21.12
C GLU A 626 37.22 52.87 21.20
N ILE A 627 37.76 51.90 21.93
CA ILE A 627 37.16 50.56 22.05
C ILE A 627 35.91 50.57 22.94
N TYR A 628 35.79 51.57 23.81
CA TYR A 628 34.69 51.72 24.75
C TYR A 628 34.17 53.16 24.72
N HIS A 629 32.89 53.34 24.43
CA HIS A 629 32.22 54.65 24.48
C HIS A 629 31.32 54.73 25.71
N GLU A 630 31.50 55.77 26.54
CA GLU A 630 30.77 55.94 27.81
C GLU A 630 29.25 56.19 27.62
N GLU A 631 28.78 56.47 26.41
CA GLU A 631 27.35 56.74 26.13
C GLU A 631 26.54 55.49 25.72
N LEU A 632 27.13 54.30 25.69
CA LEU A 632 26.47 53.04 25.25
C LEU A 632 26.46 51.91 26.31
N VAL A 633 26.62 52.26 27.60
CA VAL A 633 26.48 51.33 28.74
C VAL A 633 25.15 51.54 29.47
#